data_AF-A0AA92CLH4-F1
#
_entry.id   AF-A0AA92CLH4-F1
#
_cell.length_a   1.000
_cell.length_b   1.000
_cell.length_c   1.000
_cell.angle_alpha   90.00
_cell.angle_beta   90.00
_cell.angle_gamma   90.00
#
_symmetry.space_group_name_H-M   'P 1'
#
loop_
_entity.id
_entity.type
_entity.pdbx_description
1 polymer ?
#
loop_
_entity_poly.entity_id
_entity_poly.type
_entity_poly.pdbx_seq_one_letter_code
_entity_poly.pdbx_strand_id
1 'polypeptide(L)'
;MFKVTIAAALSLCALPLAAAGAPIVYECEYTAHTSYGWIPDKAAYVVDDAAGTAMAYDAYIHHVNKAPLPVTFSVVKERKYLMKWTLTGLPVRGNRTATATYTVRLDAARSKATISARVHGGDGSHRGTGACKRVK
;
A
#
# COMPACT_ATOMS: atom_id res chain seq x y z
N MET A 1 1.17 -70.28 11.91
CA MET A 1 1.73 -69.16 11.13
C MET A 1 0.61 -68.15 10.90
N PHE A 2 0.54 -67.10 11.71
CA PHE A 2 -0.51 -66.07 11.63
C PHE A 2 -0.02 -64.92 10.74
N LYS A 3 -0.69 -64.68 9.61
CA LYS A 3 -0.46 -63.52 8.75
C LYS A 3 -1.31 -62.35 9.28
N VAL A 4 -0.64 -61.33 9.82
CA VAL A 4 -1.26 -60.05 10.21
C VAL A 4 -1.13 -59.10 9.03
N THR A 5 -2.25 -58.76 8.40
CA THR A 5 -2.33 -57.77 7.33
C THR A 5 -2.61 -56.41 7.96
N ILE A 6 -1.62 -55.53 7.99
CA ILE A 6 -1.75 -54.15 8.46
C ILE A 6 -2.30 -53.31 7.30
N ALA A 7 -3.57 -52.90 7.41
CA ALA A 7 -4.17 -51.89 6.52
C ALA A 7 -3.95 -50.50 7.14
N ALA A 8 -2.98 -49.76 6.61
CA ALA A 8 -2.73 -48.37 7.00
C ALA A 8 -3.78 -47.45 6.34
N ALA A 9 -4.73 -46.95 7.14
CA ALA A 9 -5.68 -45.93 6.71
C ALA A 9 -4.98 -44.56 6.66
N LEU A 10 -4.58 -44.14 5.45
CA LEU A 10 -4.14 -42.78 5.14
C LEU A 10 -5.34 -41.83 5.24
N SER A 11 -5.60 -41.31 6.43
CA SER A 11 -6.57 -40.25 6.65
C SER A 11 -6.01 -38.94 6.09
N LEU A 12 -6.45 -38.58 4.88
CA LEU A 12 -6.12 -37.34 4.21
C LEU A 12 -6.81 -36.19 4.97
N CYS A 13 -6.09 -35.55 5.91
CA CYS A 13 -6.52 -34.29 6.51
C CYS A 13 -6.63 -33.24 5.40
N ALA A 14 -7.85 -33.02 4.90
CA ALA A 14 -8.20 -31.88 4.07
C ALA A 14 -8.10 -30.61 4.93
N LEU A 15 -6.91 -30.02 4.99
CA LEU A 15 -6.73 -28.68 5.51
C LEU A 15 -7.49 -27.72 4.58
N PRO A 16 -8.46 -26.93 5.08
CA PRO A 16 -9.07 -25.90 4.27
C PRO A 16 -7.97 -24.90 3.92
N LEU A 17 -7.59 -24.83 2.64
CA LEU A 17 -6.87 -23.67 2.13
C LEU A 17 -7.83 -22.49 2.30
N ALA A 18 -7.61 -21.69 3.34
CA ALA A 18 -8.24 -20.38 3.42
C ALA A 18 -7.90 -19.66 2.11
N ALA A 19 -8.93 -19.40 1.30
CA ALA A 19 -8.79 -18.60 0.10
C ALA A 19 -8.35 -17.21 0.56
N ALA A 20 -7.04 -16.96 0.53
CA ALA A 20 -6.49 -15.63 0.72
C ALA A 20 -7.15 -14.74 -0.34
N GLY A 21 -7.90 -13.73 0.11
CA GLY A 21 -8.57 -12.81 -0.78
C GLY A 21 -7.55 -12.20 -1.73
N ALA A 22 -7.83 -12.22 -3.03
CA ALA A 22 -6.90 -11.67 -4.02
C ALA A 22 -6.59 -10.19 -3.70
N PRO A 23 -5.33 -9.74 -3.82
CA PRO A 23 -4.97 -8.35 -3.61
C PRO A 23 -5.82 -7.42 -4.48
N ILE A 24 -6.24 -6.30 -3.91
CA ILE A 24 -7.08 -5.30 -4.59
C ILE A 24 -6.22 -4.10 -4.95
N VAL A 25 -6.28 -3.66 -6.20
CA VAL A 25 -5.61 -2.45 -6.64
C VAL A 25 -6.56 -1.25 -6.54
N TYR A 26 -6.08 -0.16 -5.95
CA TYR A 26 -6.76 1.13 -5.91
C TYR A 26 -5.93 2.15 -6.67
N GLU A 27 -6.45 2.65 -7.77
CA GLU A 27 -5.85 3.77 -8.50
C GLU A 27 -6.50 5.06 -8.03
N CYS A 28 -5.71 5.99 -7.50
CA CYS A 28 -6.16 7.27 -7.00
C CYS A 28 -5.59 8.42 -7.83
N GLU A 29 -6.45 9.39 -8.13
CA GLU A 29 -6.07 10.67 -8.73
C GLU A 29 -6.21 11.76 -7.67
N TYR A 30 -5.12 12.45 -7.36
CA TYR A 30 -5.04 13.41 -6.26
C TYR A 30 -5.04 14.85 -6.77
N THR A 31 -5.73 15.70 -6.01
CA THR A 31 -5.56 17.15 -6.05
C THR A 31 -4.74 17.57 -4.83
N ALA A 32 -3.61 18.23 -5.09
CA ALA A 32 -2.78 18.82 -4.06
C ALA A 32 -3.43 20.10 -3.50
N HIS A 33 -3.44 20.23 -2.17
CA HIS A 33 -3.90 21.43 -1.46
C HIS A 33 -2.74 22.38 -1.11
N THR A 34 -1.52 22.03 -1.55
CA THR A 34 -0.31 22.81 -1.33
C THR A 34 0.49 22.86 -2.63
N SER A 35 1.04 24.01 -2.97
CA SER A 35 1.69 24.31 -4.26
C SER A 35 3.13 23.79 -4.41
N TYR A 36 3.64 23.02 -3.46
CA TYR A 36 5.06 22.65 -3.39
C TYR A 36 5.45 21.35 -4.11
N GLY A 37 4.52 20.69 -4.82
CA GLY A 37 4.85 19.53 -5.66
C GLY A 37 5.31 18.29 -4.88
N TRP A 38 4.80 18.08 -3.67
CA TRP A 38 5.10 16.89 -2.84
C TRP A 38 3.95 15.89 -2.78
N ILE A 39 2.90 16.13 -3.55
CA ILE A 39 1.75 15.24 -3.66
C ILE A 39 1.76 14.73 -5.11
N PRO A 40 1.69 13.42 -5.34
CA PRO A 40 1.67 12.88 -6.69
C PRO A 40 0.28 13.08 -7.28
N ASP A 41 0.19 13.35 -8.59
CA ASP A 41 -1.11 13.49 -9.27
C ASP A 41 -1.85 12.15 -9.32
N LYS A 42 -1.12 11.03 -9.43
CA LYS A 42 -1.65 9.67 -9.47
C LYS A 42 -0.84 8.73 -8.61
N ALA A 43 -1.52 7.80 -7.94
CA ALA A 43 -0.89 6.70 -7.23
C ALA A 43 -1.73 5.42 -7.33
N ALA A 44 -1.07 4.27 -7.27
CA ALA A 44 -1.69 2.97 -7.14
C ALA A 44 -1.34 2.36 -5.78
N TYR A 45 -2.33 1.76 -5.12
CA TYR A 45 -2.18 1.03 -3.88
C TYR A 45 -2.66 -0.39 -4.07
N VAL A 46 -1.78 -1.37 -3.86
CA VAL A 46 -2.15 -2.79 -3.83
C VAL A 46 -2.39 -3.15 -2.37
N VAL A 47 -3.61 -3.57 -2.03
CA VAL A 47 -3.99 -3.91 -0.66
C VAL A 47 -4.36 -5.38 -0.61
N ASP A 48 -3.66 -6.13 0.22
CA ASP A 48 -4.04 -7.48 0.62
C ASP A 48 -4.47 -7.44 2.10
N ASP A 49 -5.77 -7.27 2.30
CA ASP A 49 -6.39 -7.14 3.63
C ASP A 49 -6.26 -8.46 4.42
N ALA A 50 -6.32 -9.61 3.72
CA ALA A 50 -6.21 -10.93 4.34
C ALA A 50 -4.78 -11.20 4.82
N ALA A 51 -3.78 -10.79 4.05
CA ALA A 51 -2.37 -10.89 4.45
C ALA A 51 -1.92 -9.74 5.36
N GLY A 52 -2.74 -8.69 5.52
CA GLY A 52 -2.38 -7.50 6.29
C GLY A 52 -1.21 -6.72 5.67
N THR A 53 -1.12 -6.69 4.34
CA THR A 53 -0.01 -6.04 3.62
C THR A 53 -0.53 -5.03 2.59
N ALA A 54 0.32 -4.05 2.26
CA ALA A 54 0.06 -3.17 1.13
C ALA A 54 1.35 -2.74 0.43
N MET A 55 1.20 -2.38 -0.85
CA MET A 55 2.22 -1.79 -1.69
C MET A 55 1.74 -0.44 -2.20
N ALA A 56 2.65 0.53 -2.33
CA ALA A 56 2.37 1.81 -2.96
C ALA A 56 3.22 2.00 -4.22
N TYR A 57 2.65 2.69 -5.20
CA TYR A 57 3.37 3.10 -6.41
C TYR A 57 2.87 4.45 -6.89
N ASP A 58 3.80 5.36 -7.19
CA ASP A 58 3.54 6.68 -7.74
C ASP A 58 4.80 7.18 -8.48
N ALA A 59 4.76 8.39 -9.02
CA ALA A 59 5.90 8.97 -9.75
C ALA A 59 7.17 9.13 -8.88
N TYR A 60 7.03 9.43 -7.58
CA TYR A 60 8.16 9.58 -6.66
C TYR A 60 8.77 8.22 -6.30
N ILE A 61 7.93 7.21 -6.04
CA ILE A 61 8.35 5.83 -5.82
C ILE A 61 9.02 5.28 -7.08
N HIS A 62 8.47 5.53 -8.26
CA HIS A 62 9.10 5.13 -9.52
C HIS A 62 10.46 5.80 -9.71
N HIS A 63 10.60 7.07 -9.33
CA HIS A 63 11.87 7.76 -9.42
C HIS A 63 12.94 7.11 -8.54
N VAL A 64 12.62 6.83 -7.27
CA VAL A 64 13.57 6.35 -6.25
C VAL A 64 13.77 4.83 -6.28
N ASN A 65 12.69 4.05 -6.35
CA ASN A 65 12.69 2.59 -6.14
C ASN A 65 12.44 1.77 -7.43
N LYS A 66 11.99 2.41 -8.52
CA LYS A 66 11.68 1.79 -9.84
C LYS A 66 10.59 0.71 -9.84
N ALA A 67 10.14 0.24 -8.69
CA ALA A 67 9.11 -0.78 -8.50
C ALA A 67 8.17 -0.39 -7.34
N PRO A 68 6.96 -0.99 -7.26
CA PRO A 68 6.07 -0.82 -6.11
C PRO A 68 6.79 -1.08 -4.79
N LEU A 69 6.55 -0.23 -3.81
CA LEU A 69 7.21 -0.25 -2.50
C LEU A 69 6.28 -0.89 -1.46
N PRO A 70 6.73 -1.90 -0.71
CA PRO A 70 6.02 -2.36 0.48
C PRO A 70 5.91 -1.24 1.51
N VAL A 71 4.70 -1.01 2.03
CA VAL A 71 4.45 0.08 2.98
C VAL A 71 4.01 -0.45 4.33
N THR A 72 4.23 0.32 5.38
CA THR A 72 3.58 0.05 6.66
C THR A 72 2.08 0.18 6.47
N PHE A 73 1.35 -0.89 6.72
CA PHE A 73 -0.09 -0.99 6.49
C PHE A 73 -0.82 -1.27 7.80
N SER A 74 -1.95 -0.61 8.01
CA SER A 74 -2.89 -0.98 9.06
C SER A 74 -4.33 -0.72 8.63
N VAL A 75 -5.22 -1.60 9.09
CA VAL A 75 -6.66 -1.46 8.93
C VAL A 75 -7.18 -0.62 10.10
N VAL A 76 -7.62 0.60 9.82
CA VAL A 76 -8.15 1.51 10.86
C VAL A 76 -9.58 1.10 11.23
N LYS A 77 -10.38 0.76 10.22
CA LYS A 77 -11.73 0.20 10.29
C LYS A 77 -11.98 -0.59 9.01
N GLU A 78 -13.09 -1.33 8.94
CA GLU A 78 -13.51 -2.00 7.72
C GLU A 78 -13.42 -1.06 6.50
N ARG A 79 -12.67 -1.48 5.47
CA ARG A 79 -12.42 -0.72 4.24
C ARG A 79 -11.78 0.66 4.43
N LYS A 80 -11.14 0.91 5.58
CA LYS A 80 -10.40 2.13 5.88
C LYS A 80 -8.97 1.78 6.23
N TYR A 81 -8.07 2.15 5.34
CA TYR A 81 -6.68 1.72 5.39
C TYR A 81 -5.75 2.90 5.67
N LEU A 82 -4.74 2.67 6.50
CA LEU A 82 -3.63 3.59 6.73
C LEU A 82 -2.37 2.98 6.13
N MET A 83 -1.71 3.74 5.27
CA MET A 83 -0.46 3.37 4.64
C MET A 83 0.59 4.43 4.93
N LYS A 84 1.80 4.02 5.31
CA LYS A 84 2.91 4.93 5.64
C LYS A 84 4.23 4.41 5.09
N TRP A 85 5.01 5.30 4.50
CA TRP A 85 6.35 5.00 4.00
C TRP A 85 7.22 6.26 3.99
N THR A 86 8.54 6.07 3.87
CA THR A 86 9.51 7.15 3.75
C THR A 86 10.33 6.93 2.49
N LEU A 87 10.48 7.98 1.68
CA LEU A 87 11.36 7.99 0.52
C LEU A 87 12.56 8.89 0.82
N THR A 88 13.75 8.40 0.50
CA THR A 88 15.00 9.15 0.52
C THR A 88 15.44 9.39 -0.92
N GLY A 89 16.26 10.42 -1.16
CA GLY A 89 16.79 10.67 -2.52
C GLY A 89 15.80 11.35 -3.48
N LEU A 90 14.74 11.99 -2.97
CA LEU A 90 13.80 12.70 -3.83
C LEU A 90 14.46 13.94 -4.42
N PRO A 91 14.43 14.14 -5.75
CA PRO A 91 15.08 15.29 -6.37
C PRO A 91 14.40 16.59 -5.94
N VAL A 92 15.20 17.57 -5.53
CA VAL A 92 14.75 18.95 -5.30
C VAL A 92 15.55 19.91 -6.19
N ARG A 93 15.23 21.20 -6.16
CA ARG A 93 15.94 22.19 -6.98
C ARG A 93 17.45 22.20 -6.66
N GLY A 94 18.24 22.14 -7.73
CA GLY A 94 19.70 21.99 -7.69
C GLY A 94 20.10 20.51 -7.62
N ASN A 95 21.39 20.20 -7.52
CA ASN A 95 21.87 18.83 -7.39
C ASN A 95 21.66 18.26 -5.97
N ARG A 96 20.48 18.49 -5.38
CA ARG A 96 20.15 18.16 -3.98
C ARG A 96 18.99 17.17 -3.95
N THR A 97 18.95 16.42 -2.85
CA THR A 97 17.87 15.47 -2.58
C THR A 97 17.21 15.74 -1.23
N ALA A 98 15.97 15.30 -1.08
CA ALA A 98 15.22 15.36 0.16
C ALA A 98 14.73 13.98 0.59
N THR A 99 14.35 13.91 1.86
CA THR A 99 13.64 12.77 2.45
C THR A 99 12.24 13.21 2.80
N ALA A 100 11.23 12.41 2.44
CA ALA A 100 9.84 12.71 2.78
C ALA A 100 9.12 11.47 3.30
N THR A 101 8.34 11.65 4.35
CA THR A 101 7.42 10.63 4.88
C THR A 101 6.02 10.88 4.34
N TYR A 102 5.46 9.87 3.70
CA TYR A 102 4.12 9.88 3.15
C TYR A 102 3.18 9.13 4.07
N THR A 103 1.94 9.61 4.16
CA THR A 103 0.86 8.93 4.89
C THR A 103 -0.41 9.04 4.08
N VAL A 104 -1.03 7.89 3.80
CA VAL A 104 -2.29 7.80 3.06
C VAL A 104 -3.35 7.20 3.95
N ARG A 105 -4.53 7.82 3.95
CA ARG A 105 -5.75 7.23 4.48
C ARG A 105 -6.68 6.97 3.32
N LEU A 106 -6.89 5.70 2.99
CA LEU A 106 -7.79 5.26 1.94
C LEU A 106 -9.11 4.83 2.57
N ASP A 107 -10.19 5.51 2.19
CA ASP A 107 -11.57 5.09 2.45
C ASP A 107 -12.08 4.38 1.20
N ALA A 108 -11.88 3.07 1.16
CA ALA A 108 -12.27 2.26 0.01
C ALA A 108 -13.80 2.20 -0.13
N ALA A 109 -14.57 2.34 0.96
CA ALA A 109 -16.03 2.42 0.92
C ALA A 109 -16.51 3.65 0.14
N ARG A 110 -15.85 4.79 0.36
CA ARG A 110 -16.19 6.06 -0.29
C ARG A 110 -15.40 6.34 -1.56
N SER A 111 -14.51 5.44 -1.98
CA SER A 111 -13.66 5.64 -3.16
C SER A 111 -12.86 6.94 -3.08
N LYS A 112 -12.30 7.22 -1.89
CA LYS A 112 -11.54 8.45 -1.61
C LYS A 112 -10.28 8.16 -0.82
N ALA A 113 -9.24 8.95 -1.07
CA ALA A 113 -8.03 8.94 -0.26
C ALA A 113 -7.62 10.35 0.17
N THR A 114 -7.00 10.45 1.33
CA THR A 114 -6.23 11.63 1.73
C THR A 114 -4.77 11.25 1.81
N ILE A 115 -3.89 12.07 1.25
CA ILE A 115 -2.44 11.86 1.30
C ILE A 115 -1.80 13.07 1.97
N SER A 116 -0.78 12.82 2.78
CA SER A 116 0.08 13.85 3.33
C SER A 116 1.54 13.49 3.16
N ALA A 117 2.37 14.47 2.80
CA ALA A 117 3.81 14.35 2.76
C ALA A 117 4.44 15.30 3.79
N ARG A 118 5.40 14.81 4.56
CA ARG A 118 6.24 15.60 5.46
C ARG A 118 7.68 15.52 4.99
N VAL A 119 8.21 16.63 4.52
CA VAL A 119 9.61 16.75 4.10
C VAL A 119 10.48 16.92 5.34
N HIS A 120 11.52 16.11 5.46
CA HIS A 120 12.44 16.15 6.60
C HIS A 120 13.36 17.36 6.47
N GLY A 121 13.56 18.11 7.56
CA GLY A 121 14.37 19.34 7.56
C GLY A 121 13.70 20.56 6.92
N GLY A 122 12.45 20.44 6.47
CA GLY A 122 11.62 21.56 6.01
C GLY A 122 10.45 21.83 6.96
N ASP A 123 9.84 23.00 6.82
CA ASP A 123 8.66 23.37 7.57
C ASP A 123 7.38 22.93 6.86
N GLY A 124 6.46 22.32 7.62
CA GLY A 124 5.09 22.04 7.20
C GLY A 124 4.78 20.60 6.79
N SER A 125 3.51 20.40 6.40
CA SER A 125 3.00 19.16 5.82
C SER A 125 2.21 19.49 4.57
N HIS A 126 2.55 18.83 3.48
CA HIS A 126 1.83 18.91 2.21
C HIS A 126 0.67 17.94 2.26
N ARG A 127 -0.49 18.34 1.73
CA ARG A 127 -1.71 17.53 1.80
C ARG A 127 -2.38 17.50 0.45
N GLY A 128 -3.06 16.39 0.16
CA GLY A 128 -3.89 16.20 -1.01
C GLY A 128 -5.08 15.31 -0.70
N THR A 129 -6.10 15.39 -1.55
CA THR A 129 -7.27 14.52 -1.53
C THR A 129 -7.46 13.94 -2.91
N GLY A 130 -7.85 12.69 -3.01
CA GLY A 130 -8.03 12.03 -4.30
C GLY A 130 -9.27 11.18 -4.38
N ALA A 131 -9.80 11.09 -5.60
CA ALA A 131 -10.80 10.09 -5.96
C ALA A 131 -10.07 8.81 -6.33
N CYS A 132 -10.57 7.67 -5.86
CA CYS A 132 -9.96 6.36 -6.08
C CYS A 132 -10.92 5.42 -6.76
N LYS A 133 -10.43 4.62 -7.71
CA LYS A 133 -11.18 3.53 -8.32
C LYS A 133 -10.54 2.21 -7.96
N ARG A 134 -11.36 1.21 -7.70
CA ARG A 134 -10.92 -0.17 -7.53
C ARG A 134 -10.68 -0.76 -8.92
N VAL A 135 -9.49 -1.28 -9.15
CA VAL A 135 -9.10 -1.99 -10.37
C VAL A 135 -8.96 -3.46 -10.01
N LYS A 136 -9.55 -4.33 -10.85
CA LYS A 136 -9.55 -5.78 -10.67
C LYS A 136 -8.50 -6.40 -11.56
#